data_AF-A0A0C1QKT0-F1
#
_entry.id   AF-A0A0C1QKT0-F1
#
_cell.length_a   1.000
_cell.length_b   1.000
_cell.length_c   1.000
_cell.angle_alpha   90.00
_cell.angle_beta   90.00
_cell.angle_gamma   90.00
#
_symmetry.space_group_name_H-M   'P 1'
#
loop_
_entity.id
_entity.type
_entity.pdbx_description
1 polymer ?
#
loop_
_entity_poly.entity_id
_entity_poly.type
_entity_poly.pdbx_seq_one_letter_code
_entity_poly.pdbx_strand_id
1 'polypeptide(L)' 'MEDKERYVRQAAAESLGKIGQGSEKVIDALLIALEDKDYWVREAAVKSLGSIGQGSEKVIDALLIALKD' A
#
# COMPACT_ATOMS: atom_id res chain seq x y z
N MET A 1 -15.07 6.68 15.57
CA MET A 1 -15.54 5.77 14.48
C MET A 1 -14.46 5.58 13.43
N GLU A 2 -13.77 6.66 13.02
CA GLU A 2 -12.62 6.59 12.10
C GLU A 2 -11.50 5.63 12.55
N ASP A 3 -11.28 5.48 13.86
CA ASP A 3 -10.30 4.51 14.39
C ASP A 3 -10.62 3.07 13.96
N LYS A 4 -11.89 2.67 13.94
CA LYS A 4 -12.28 1.31 13.53
C LYS A 4 -12.10 1.12 12.02
N GLU A 5 -12.39 2.16 11.24
CA GLU A 5 -12.26 2.12 9.79
C GLU A 5 -10.79 2.07 9.35
N ARG A 6 -9.87 2.79 10.03
CA ARG A 6 -8.43 2.68 9.71
C ARG A 6 -7.92 1.26 9.91
N TYR A 7 -8.36 0.55 10.96
CA TYR A 7 -7.90 -0.83 11.21
C TYR A 7 -8.33 -1.77 10.09
N VAL A 8 -9.54 -1.60 9.56
CA VAL A 8 -10.02 -2.39 8.43
C VAL A 8 -9.20 -2.10 7.18
N ARG A 9 -8.94 -0.82 6.86
CA ARG A 9 -8.15 -0.45 5.67
C ARG A 9 -6.69 -0.89 5.78
N GLN A 10 -6.08 -0.74 6.95
CA GLN A 10 -4.73 -1.23 7.25
C GLN A 10 -4.66 -2.75 7.05
N ALA A 11 -5.55 -3.50 7.70
CA ALA A 11 -5.58 -4.96 7.60
C ALA A 11 -5.82 -5.44 6.16
N ALA A 12 -6.64 -4.70 5.39
CA ALA A 12 -6.85 -4.97 3.99
C ALA A 12 -5.57 -4.75 3.17
N ALA A 13 -4.86 -3.63 3.35
CA ALA A 13 -3.60 -3.36 2.69
C ALA A 13 -2.55 -4.44 2.99
N GLU A 14 -2.37 -4.81 4.27
CA GLU A 14 -1.46 -5.87 4.69
C GLU A 14 -1.82 -7.23 4.07
N SER A 15 -3.12 -7.56 4.01
CA SER A 15 -3.59 -8.83 3.45
C SER A 15 -3.37 -8.88 1.94
N LEU A 16 -3.61 -7.76 1.24
CA LEU A 16 -3.32 -7.61 -0.17
C LEU A 16 -1.84 -7.83 -0.48
N GLY A 17 -0.93 -7.31 0.34
CA GLY A 17 0.51 -7.58 0.21
C GLY A 17 0.90 -9.05 0.36
N LYS A 18 0.11 -9.85 1.10
CA LYS A 18 0.37 -11.29 1.28
C LYS A 18 -0.14 -12.15 0.13
N ILE A 19 -1.22 -11.73 -0.54
CA ILE A 19 -1.92 -12.56 -1.54
C ILE A 19 -1.79 -12.03 -2.97
N GLY A 20 -1.30 -10.81 -3.15
CA GLY A 20 -1.34 -10.07 -4.43
C GLY A 20 -0.11 -10.17 -5.31
N GLN A 21 0.79 -11.13 -5.08
CA GLN A 21 2.05 -11.23 -5.83
C GLN A 21 1.79 -11.34 -7.36
N GLY A 22 2.41 -10.45 -8.13
CA GLY A 22 2.24 -10.37 -9.58
C GLY A 22 0.88 -9.84 -10.06
N SER A 23 0.04 -9.33 -9.16
CA SER A 23 -1.26 -8.76 -9.52
C SER A 23 -1.18 -7.24 -9.66
N GLU A 24 -1.20 -6.75 -10.89
CA GLU A 24 -1.29 -5.31 -11.21
C GLU A 24 -2.48 -4.63 -10.53
N LYS A 25 -3.62 -5.33 -10.46
CA LYS A 25 -4.81 -4.80 -9.76
C LYS A 25 -4.55 -4.55 -8.27
N VAL A 26 -3.78 -5.43 -7.63
CA VAL A 26 -3.44 -5.25 -6.21
C VAL A 26 -2.42 -4.13 -6.04
N ILE A 27 -1.44 -4.05 -6.93
CA ILE A 27 -0.49 -2.92 -6.97
C ILE A 27 -1.25 -1.60 -7.08
N ASP A 28 -2.17 -1.46 -8.04
CA ASP A 28 -2.96 -0.25 -8.22
C ASP A 28 -3.77 0.15 -6.97
N ALA A 29 -4.40 -0.83 -6.33
CA ALA A 29 -5.15 -0.59 -5.09
C ALA A 29 -4.25 -0.13 -3.95
N LEU A 30 -3.05 -0.71 -3.81
CA LEU A 30 -2.09 -0.32 -2.78
C LEU A 30 -1.45 1.04 -3.07
N LEU A 31 -1.27 1.41 -4.34
CA LEU A 31 -0.82 2.75 -4.72
C LEU A 31 -1.83 3.81 -4.28
N ILE A 32 -3.14 3.57 -4.44
CA ILE A 32 -4.18 4.45 -3.91
C ILE A 32 -4.09 4.55 -2.37
N ALA A 33 -3.79 3.43 -1.70
CA ALA A 33 -3.66 3.42 -0.25
C ALA A 33 -2.43 4.21 0.28
N LEU A 34 -1.46 4.57 -0.56
CA LEU A 34 -0.40 5.51 -0.20
C LEU A 34 -0.92 6.93 0.03
N GLU A 35 -2.12 7.26 -0.44
CA GLU A 35 -2.74 8.58 -0.24
C GLU A 35 -3.74 8.58 0.93
N ASP A 36 -3.80 7.49 1.71
CA ASP A 36 -4.73 7.41 2.85
C ASP A 36 -4.39 8.45 3.92
N LYS A 37 -5.43 9.08 4.48
CA LYS A 37 -5.29 10.06 5.57
C LYS A 37 -4.61 9.48 6.80
N ASP A 38 -4.73 8.17 7.03
CA ASP A 38 -4.20 7.50 8.20
C ASP A 38 -2.80 6.94 7.95
N TYR A 39 -1.86 7.33 8.81
CA TYR A 39 -0.46 6.93 8.74
C TYR A 39 -0.26 5.40 8.73
N TRP A 40 -1.05 4.65 9.51
CA TRP A 40 -0.89 3.20 9.61
C TRP A 40 -1.34 2.49 8.32
N VAL A 41 -2.34 3.05 7.63
CA VAL A 41 -2.78 2.55 6.33
C VAL A 41 -1.70 2.81 5.27
N ARG A 42 -1.12 4.02 5.25
CA ARG A 42 0.00 4.35 4.34
C ARG A 42 1.20 3.44 4.58
N GLU A 43 1.58 3.22 5.85
CA GLU A 43 2.70 2.35 6.21
C GLU A 43 2.48 0.89 5.73
N ALA A 44 1.26 0.36 5.93
CA ALA A 44 0.89 -0.96 5.45
C ALA A 44 0.96 -1.07 3.92
N ALA A 45 0.52 -0.03 3.20
CA ALA A 45 0.61 0.04 1.75
C ALA A 45 2.07 0.02 1.26
N VAL A 46 2.95 0.83 1.87
CA VAL A 46 4.40 0.86 1.56
C VAL A 46 5.02 -0.53 1.74
N LYS A 47 4.79 -1.18 2.89
CA LYS A 47 5.33 -2.53 3.18
C LYS A 47 4.84 -3.56 2.16
N SER A 48 3.56 -3.48 1.80
CA SER A 48 2.92 -4.40 0.87
C SER A 48 3.44 -4.22 -0.56
N LEU A 49 3.55 -2.98 -1.02
CA LEU A 49 4.13 -2.64 -2.33
C LEU A 49 5.58 -3.10 -2.46
N GLY A 50 6.40 -2.90 -1.42
CA GLY A 50 7.77 -3.41 -1.39
C GLY A 50 7.86 -4.95 -1.45
N SER A 51 6.82 -5.65 -0.98
CA SER A 51 6.75 -7.11 -1.00
C SER A 51 6.32 -7.66 -2.36
N ILE A 52 5.34 -7.03 -3.02
CA ILE A 52 4.72 -7.59 -4.24
C ILE A 52 5.15 -6.90 -5.54
N GLY A 53 5.68 -5.68 -5.46
CA GLY A 53 5.97 -4.80 -6.60
C GLY A 53 7.43 -4.84 -7.06
N GLN A 54 8.15 -5.93 -6.79
CA GLN A 54 9.58 -6.04 -7.14
C GLN A 54 9.80 -5.83 -8.65
N GLY A 55 10.68 -4.90 -8.99
CA GLY A 55 11.02 -4.57 -10.38
C GLY A 55 9.96 -3.72 -11.12
N SER A 56 8.85 -3.36 -10.48
CA SER A 56 7.87 -2.43 -11.08
C SER A 56 8.36 -0.99 -10.95
N GLU A 57 8.71 -0.35 -12.08
CA GLU A 57 9.11 1.06 -12.13
C GLU A 57 8.03 1.97 -11.51
N LYS A 58 6.76 1.66 -11.77
CA LYS A 58 5.61 2.37 -11.18
C LYS A 58 5.64 2.34 -9.65
N VAL A 59 5.95 1.19 -9.06
CA VAL A 59 6.05 1.05 -7.60
C VAL A 59 7.28 1.77 -7.07
N ILE A 60 8.41 1.70 -7.78
CA ILE A 60 9.64 2.41 -7.41
C ILE A 60 9.39 3.92 -7.37
N ASP A 61 8.80 4.49 -8.42
CA ASP A 61 8.50 5.92 -8.50
C ASP A 61 7.54 6.38 -7.39
N ALA A 62 6.48 5.60 -7.13
CA ALA A 62 5.54 5.90 -6.07
C ALA A 62 6.20 5.89 -4.67
N LEU A 63 7.08 4.92 -4.40
CA LEU A 63 7.81 4.85 -3.13
C LEU A 63 8.85 5.98 -3.00
N LEU A 64 9.48 6.41 -4.10
CA LEU A 64 10.37 7.59 -4.12
C LEU A 64 9.63 8.89 -3.82
N ILE A 65 8.36 9.00 -4.24
CA ILE A 65 7.49 10.13 -3.88
C ILE A 65 7.14 10.06 -2.39
N ALA A 66 6.76 8.87 -1.89
CA ALA A 66 6.40 8.67 -0.48
C ALA A 66 7.54 8.97 0.51
N LEU A 67 8.81 8.86 0.08
CA LEU A 67 9.98 9.27 0.88
C LEU A 67 10.04 10.79 1.16
N LYS A 68 9.23 11.60 0.47
CA LYS A 68 9.21 13.07 0.57
C LYS A 68 8.04 13.61 1.39
N ASP A 69 7.11 12.73 1.83
CA ASP A 69 6.01 13.05 2.74
C ASP A 69 6.53 13.18 4.19
#